data_AF-A0A7W8MRN1-F1
#
_entry.id   AF-A0A7W8MRN1-F1
#
_cell.length_a   1.000
_cell.length_b   1.000
_cell.length_c   1.000
_cell.angle_alpha   90.00
_cell.angle_beta   90.00
_cell.angle_gamma   90.00
#
_symmetry.space_group_name_H-M   'P 1'
#
loop_
_entity.id
_entity.type
_entity.pdbx_description
1 polymer ?
#
loop_
_entity_poly.entity_id
_entity_poly.type
_entity_poly.pdbx_seq_one_letter_code
_entity_poly.pdbx_strand_id
1 'polypeptide(L)'
;MIERRNIFLHGLFLTLRRFPAVLWAYIFNLALALVFTVRLHSQLSAIMDHSLAAQRLVGGFDLGPAAEAVLRLHDGPSGGTTGSFSSIPLYLLVYFLLIPGTLFCYQTKTPARLSTLLHQGLLHFWRFVRITLLTVLISALILGPLVFLQGKWAEHVDKHAVGRHAFLATLVGYVLIFLVASILRLYFDLVEVYTVQLGQHLRHNRKPDRRVRRALAPAWRTLRANFSQAWPIFLFLTLLGAATVILTARTSMHMLAQPRVWPTVVLAQLGLFLLLFTRFWQRGAETSLALQNPLFHPATLPIVPVVGKVNPIAPLHPSQPIPSPTPIPTHETRQPSQPLAQTLDPIPNPEPPSPSLDEPDPGVFHHDPTKPPQ
;
A
#
# COMPACT_ATOMS: atom_id res chain seq x y z
N MET A 1 17.59 16.55 20.80
CA MET A 1 16.24 16.04 21.12
C MET A 1 15.46 15.93 19.82
N ILE A 2 14.95 14.75 19.47
CA ILE A 2 14.14 14.59 18.25
C ILE A 2 12.77 15.18 18.55
N GLU A 3 12.44 16.29 17.89
CA GLU A 3 11.15 16.96 18.03
C GLU A 3 10.03 15.99 17.63
N ARG A 4 9.14 15.65 18.59
CA ARG A 4 8.01 14.75 18.34
C ARG A 4 7.00 15.46 17.45
N ARG A 5 7.13 15.24 16.14
CA ARG A 5 6.17 15.74 15.15
C ARG A 5 4.80 15.10 15.37
N ASN A 6 3.74 15.92 15.31
CA ASN A 6 2.37 15.44 15.37
C ASN A 6 2.11 14.42 14.24
N ILE A 7 1.81 13.17 14.62
CA ILE A 7 1.62 12.02 13.72
C ILE A 7 0.52 12.30 12.69
N PHE A 8 -0.54 13.01 13.10
CA PHE A 8 -1.68 13.35 12.26
C PHE A 8 -1.30 14.27 11.09
N LEU A 9 -0.65 15.40 11.40
CA LEU A 9 -0.23 16.39 10.40
C LEU A 9 0.92 15.86 9.55
N HIS A 10 1.85 15.10 10.15
CA HIS A 10 2.93 14.50 9.38
C HIS A 10 2.40 13.45 8.40
N GLY A 11 1.42 12.64 8.82
CA GLY A 11 0.73 11.69 7.94
C GLY A 11 -0.03 12.38 6.81
N LEU A 12 -0.69 13.51 7.09
CA LEU A 12 -1.36 14.33 6.06
C LEU A 12 -0.35 14.84 5.04
N PHE A 13 0.76 15.43 5.53
CA PHE A 13 1.81 15.96 4.69
C PHE A 13 2.47 14.88 3.82
N LEU A 14 2.72 13.68 4.36
CA LEU A 14 3.21 12.54 3.57
C LEU A 14 2.24 12.17 2.45
N THR A 15 0.95 12.15 2.74
CA THR A 15 -0.11 11.82 1.77
C THR A 15 -0.22 12.88 0.68
N LEU A 16 -0.24 14.17 1.05
CA LEU A 16 -0.30 15.28 0.10
C LEU A 16 0.97 15.39 -0.75
N ARG A 17 2.16 15.20 -0.16
CA ARG A 17 3.42 15.22 -0.90
C ARG A 17 3.53 14.08 -1.91
N ARG A 18 2.81 12.98 -1.70
CA ARG A 18 2.69 11.85 -2.63
C ARG A 18 1.27 11.70 -3.15
N PHE A 19 0.58 12.82 -3.37
CA PHE A 19 -0.78 12.84 -3.92
C PHE A 19 -0.96 12.02 -5.20
N PRO A 20 0.02 11.93 -6.13
CA PRO A 20 -0.12 11.05 -7.29
C PRO A 20 -0.41 9.59 -6.95
N ALA A 21 0.06 9.08 -5.80
CA ALA A 21 -0.24 7.72 -5.37
C ALA A 21 -1.73 7.51 -5.05
N VAL A 22 -2.35 8.51 -4.42
CA VAL A 22 -3.81 8.54 -4.16
C VAL A 22 -4.57 8.61 -5.47
N LEU A 23 -4.13 9.48 -6.39
CA LEU A 23 -4.76 9.67 -7.69
C LEU A 23 -4.71 8.40 -8.54
N TRP A 24 -3.55 7.72 -8.61
CA TRP A 24 -3.45 6.44 -9.31
C TRP A 24 -4.37 5.39 -8.70
N ALA A 25 -4.39 5.25 -7.38
CA ALA A 25 -5.31 4.33 -6.72
C ALA A 25 -6.78 4.65 -7.01
N TYR A 26 -7.14 5.94 -7.07
CA TYR A 26 -8.48 6.36 -7.46
C TYR A 26 -8.80 5.98 -8.91
N ILE A 27 -7.90 6.27 -9.86
CA ILE A 27 -8.08 5.94 -11.28
C ILE A 27 -8.26 4.43 -11.47
N PHE A 28 -7.44 3.60 -10.82
CA PHE A 28 -7.58 2.14 -10.88
C PHE A 28 -8.90 1.66 -10.26
N ASN A 29 -9.29 2.19 -9.10
CA ASN A 29 -10.57 1.87 -8.48
C ASN A 29 -11.74 2.28 -9.37
N LEU A 30 -11.68 3.45 -10.01
CA LEU A 30 -12.69 3.92 -10.94
C LEU A 30 -12.77 3.02 -12.18
N ALA A 31 -11.64 2.65 -12.78
CA ALA A 31 -11.61 1.75 -13.91
C ALA A 31 -12.21 0.37 -13.57
N LEU A 32 -11.87 -0.19 -12.40
CA LEU A 32 -12.47 -1.43 -11.91
C LEU A 32 -13.98 -1.28 -11.65
N ALA A 33 -14.39 -0.18 -11.02
CA ALA A 33 -15.80 0.11 -10.77
C ALA A 33 -16.60 0.19 -12.07
N LEU A 34 -16.06 0.83 -13.12
CA LEU A 34 -16.68 0.89 -14.44
C LEU A 34 -16.83 -0.51 -15.05
N VAL A 35 -15.77 -1.32 -15.02
CA VAL A 35 -15.82 -2.70 -15.52
C VAL A 35 -16.86 -3.54 -14.78
N PHE A 36 -16.96 -3.39 -13.46
CA PHE A 36 -17.96 -4.11 -12.65
C PHE A 36 -19.38 -3.58 -12.86
N THR A 37 -19.53 -2.28 -13.12
CA THR A 37 -20.83 -1.65 -13.38
C THR A 37 -21.47 -2.18 -14.65
N VAL A 38 -20.69 -2.48 -15.71
CA VAL A 38 -21.24 -3.07 -16.95
C VAL A 38 -21.95 -4.40 -16.67
N ARG A 39 -21.31 -5.28 -15.88
CA ARG A 39 -21.92 -6.57 -15.50
C ARG A 39 -23.13 -6.38 -14.60
N LEU A 40 -23.00 -5.54 -13.58
CA LEU A 40 -24.09 -5.23 -12.66
C LEU A 40 -25.30 -4.66 -13.41
N HIS A 41 -25.08 -3.79 -14.40
CA HIS A 41 -26.13 -3.23 -15.24
C HIS A 41 -26.86 -4.31 -16.06
N SER A 42 -26.15 -5.26 -16.66
CA SER A 42 -26.78 -6.38 -17.38
C SER A 42 -27.63 -7.27 -16.48
N GLN A 43 -27.22 -7.47 -15.21
CA GLN A 43 -27.99 -8.23 -14.24
C GLN A 43 -29.22 -7.46 -13.74
N LEU A 44 -29.05 -6.16 -13.44
CA LEU A 44 -30.16 -5.32 -12.97
C LEU A 44 -31.20 -5.06 -14.06
N SER A 45 -30.79 -4.80 -15.31
CA SER A 45 -31.74 -4.62 -16.43
C SER A 45 -32.60 -5.86 -16.61
N ALA A 46 -32.01 -7.06 -16.63
CA ALA A 46 -32.76 -8.31 -16.73
C ALA A 46 -33.85 -8.47 -15.64
N ILE A 47 -33.60 -7.99 -14.42
CA ILE A 47 -34.56 -8.05 -13.31
C ILE A 47 -35.57 -6.90 -13.36
N MET A 48 -35.13 -5.70 -13.73
CA MET A 48 -35.93 -4.48 -13.67
C MET A 48 -36.83 -4.29 -14.89
N ASP A 49 -36.43 -4.75 -16.08
CA ASP A 49 -37.18 -4.51 -17.33
C ASP A 49 -38.60 -5.13 -17.30
N HIS A 50 -38.85 -6.05 -16.36
CA HIS A 50 -40.12 -6.77 -16.24
C HIS A 50 -40.79 -6.59 -14.85
N SER A 51 -40.25 -5.73 -13.98
CA SER A 51 -40.69 -5.61 -12.59
C SER A 51 -41.42 -4.29 -12.30
N LEU A 52 -42.58 -4.39 -11.62
CA LEU A 52 -43.29 -3.24 -11.04
C LEU A 52 -42.41 -2.42 -10.06
N ALA A 53 -41.32 -3.02 -9.54
CA ALA A 53 -40.35 -2.32 -8.71
C ALA A 53 -39.58 -1.24 -9.49
N ALA A 54 -39.37 -1.42 -10.80
CA ALA A 54 -38.71 -0.42 -11.64
C ALA A 54 -39.55 0.87 -11.74
N GLN A 55 -40.89 0.74 -11.86
CA GLN A 55 -41.79 1.89 -11.85
C GLN A 55 -41.74 2.67 -10.53
N ARG A 56 -41.60 1.98 -9.39
CA ARG A 56 -41.45 2.64 -8.08
C ARG A 56 -40.11 3.37 -7.95
N LEU A 57 -39.01 2.77 -8.42
CA LEU A 57 -37.70 3.41 -8.44
C LEU A 57 -37.66 4.68 -9.30
N VAL A 58 -38.41 4.71 -10.40
CA VAL A 58 -38.54 5.89 -11.28
C VAL A 58 -39.43 6.97 -10.66
N GLY A 59 -40.51 6.60 -9.95
CA GLY A 59 -41.45 7.53 -9.34
C GLY A 59 -40.99 8.16 -8.02
N GLY A 60 -40.11 7.47 -7.29
CA GLY A 60 -39.53 7.95 -6.03
C GLY A 60 -38.52 6.94 -5.54
N PHE A 61 -37.24 7.32 -5.45
CA PHE A 61 -36.17 6.42 -5.02
C PHE A 61 -36.43 5.93 -3.59
N ASP A 62 -37.02 4.75 -3.45
CA ASP A 62 -37.31 4.10 -2.17
C ASP A 62 -36.18 3.10 -1.82
N LEU A 63 -35.62 3.27 -0.63
CA LEU A 63 -34.53 2.45 -0.11
C LEU A 63 -34.94 1.01 0.16
N GLY A 64 -36.22 0.76 0.48
CA GLY A 64 -36.72 -0.57 0.77
C GLY A 64 -36.62 -1.50 -0.46
N PRO A 65 -37.27 -1.16 -1.58
CA PRO A 65 -37.19 -1.92 -2.82
C PRO A 65 -35.77 -2.03 -3.38
N ALA A 66 -34.94 -0.99 -3.24
CA ALA A 66 -33.54 -1.04 -3.64
C ALA A 66 -32.74 -2.07 -2.81
N ALA A 67 -32.91 -2.07 -1.49
CA ALA A 67 -32.26 -3.04 -0.62
C ALA A 67 -32.75 -4.47 -0.89
N GLU A 68 -34.05 -4.64 -1.12
CA GLU A 68 -34.64 -5.94 -1.47
C GLU A 68 -34.14 -6.45 -2.84
N ALA A 69 -34.03 -5.58 -3.84
CA ALA A 69 -33.46 -5.93 -5.13
C ALA A 69 -32.00 -6.39 -5.01
N VAL A 70 -31.21 -5.76 -4.14
CA VAL A 70 -29.82 -6.17 -3.86
C VAL A 70 -29.77 -7.52 -3.14
N LEU A 71 -30.67 -7.78 -2.19
CA LEU A 71 -30.76 -9.09 -1.52
C LEU A 71 -31.15 -10.19 -2.51
N ARG A 72 -32.16 -9.94 -3.35
CA ARG A 72 -32.62 -10.87 -4.39
C ARG A 72 -31.61 -11.07 -5.52
N LEU A 73 -30.66 -10.14 -5.71
CA LEU A 73 -29.55 -10.31 -6.65
C LEU A 73 -28.72 -11.56 -6.33
N HIS A 74 -28.71 -12.00 -5.06
CA HIS A 74 -28.06 -13.24 -4.65
C HIS A 74 -28.83 -14.51 -5.03
N ASP A 75 -30.15 -14.40 -5.20
CA ASP A 75 -31.07 -15.52 -5.43
C ASP A 75 -31.44 -15.72 -6.93
N GLY A 76 -30.84 -14.92 -7.82
CA GLY A 76 -31.17 -14.90 -9.25
C GLY A 76 -30.90 -16.23 -9.99
N PRO A 77 -31.72 -16.58 -11.01
CA PRO A 77 -31.72 -17.90 -11.67
C PRO A 77 -30.44 -18.24 -12.43
N SER A 78 -29.62 -17.24 -12.75
CA SER A 78 -28.31 -17.41 -13.39
C SER A 78 -27.20 -17.62 -12.36
N GLY A 79 -27.27 -18.68 -11.53
CA GLY A 79 -26.18 -19.20 -10.69
C GLY A 79 -25.11 -18.18 -10.29
N GLY A 80 -25.51 -17.09 -9.62
CA GLY A 80 -24.76 -15.83 -9.47
C GLY A 80 -23.48 -15.92 -8.64
N THR A 81 -23.08 -17.12 -8.24
CA THR A 81 -21.90 -17.36 -7.42
C THR A 81 -20.62 -17.30 -8.25
N THR A 82 -20.53 -17.89 -9.44
CA THR A 82 -19.23 -18.00 -10.14
C THR A 82 -18.79 -16.71 -10.86
N GLY A 83 -19.73 -15.96 -11.45
CA GLY A 83 -19.43 -14.72 -12.20
C GLY A 83 -19.22 -13.47 -11.34
N SER A 84 -19.86 -13.40 -10.16
CA SER A 84 -19.77 -12.23 -9.26
C SER A 84 -18.43 -12.18 -8.50
N PHE A 85 -17.84 -13.34 -8.20
CA PHE A 85 -16.56 -13.39 -7.48
C PHE A 85 -15.35 -13.04 -8.34
N SER A 86 -15.45 -12.95 -9.68
CA SER A 86 -14.29 -12.62 -10.53
C SER A 86 -13.77 -11.18 -10.33
N SER A 87 -14.60 -10.30 -9.78
CA SER A 87 -14.23 -8.91 -9.44
C SER A 87 -13.25 -8.83 -8.27
N ILE A 88 -13.41 -9.71 -7.28
CA ILE A 88 -12.62 -9.75 -6.05
C ILE A 88 -11.13 -10.02 -6.30
N PRO A 89 -10.71 -11.08 -7.04
CA PRO A 89 -9.29 -11.34 -7.27
C PRO A 89 -8.64 -10.23 -8.10
N LEU A 90 -9.36 -9.64 -9.06
CA LEU A 90 -8.85 -8.52 -9.85
C LEU A 90 -8.62 -7.28 -8.98
N TYR A 91 -9.59 -6.94 -8.12
CA TYR A 91 -9.44 -5.87 -7.15
C TYR A 91 -8.28 -6.13 -6.19
N LEU A 92 -8.19 -7.34 -5.63
CA LEU A 92 -7.10 -7.74 -4.74
C LEU A 92 -5.73 -7.66 -5.43
N LEU A 93 -5.63 -8.07 -6.69
CA LEU A 93 -4.40 -7.97 -7.48
C LEU A 93 -3.94 -6.51 -7.59
N VAL A 94 -4.84 -5.62 -8.00
CA VAL A 94 -4.56 -4.19 -8.13
C VAL A 94 -4.19 -3.59 -6.76
N TYR A 95 -4.93 -3.95 -5.71
CA TYR A 95 -4.66 -3.53 -4.34
C TYR A 95 -3.27 -3.96 -3.86
N PHE A 96 -2.89 -5.22 -4.09
CA PHE A 96 -1.58 -5.76 -3.71
C PHE A 96 -0.42 -5.19 -4.53
N LEU A 97 -0.67 -4.58 -5.68
CA LEU A 97 0.35 -3.86 -6.43
C LEU A 97 0.49 -2.42 -5.92
N LEU A 98 -0.63 -1.71 -5.73
CA LEU A 98 -0.58 -0.27 -5.40
C LEU A 98 -0.17 -0.01 -3.95
N ILE A 99 -0.74 -0.72 -2.98
CA ILE A 99 -0.54 -0.42 -1.55
C ILE A 99 0.91 -0.57 -1.07
N PRO A 100 1.61 -1.69 -1.31
CA PRO A 100 3.02 -1.78 -0.95
C PRO A 100 3.89 -0.73 -1.66
N GLY A 101 3.58 -0.41 -2.92
CA GLY A 101 4.27 0.64 -3.67
C GLY A 101 4.09 2.03 -3.03
N THR A 102 2.89 2.34 -2.54
CA THR A 102 2.60 3.63 -1.90
C THR A 102 3.29 3.73 -0.54
N LEU A 103 3.25 2.66 0.26
CA LEU A 103 3.96 2.57 1.54
C LEU A 103 5.48 2.71 1.37
N PHE A 104 6.04 2.12 0.32
CA PHE A 104 7.45 2.31 -0.03
C PHE A 104 7.77 3.78 -0.31
N CYS A 105 6.96 4.45 -1.13
CA CYS A 105 7.17 5.88 -1.46
C CYS A 105 7.04 6.80 -0.24
N TYR A 106 6.19 6.45 0.74
CA TYR A 106 6.10 7.17 2.01
C TYR A 106 7.37 7.04 2.84
N GLN A 107 8.00 5.86 2.85
CA GLN A 107 9.19 5.59 3.65
C GLN A 107 10.49 6.14 3.03
N THR A 108 10.69 5.95 1.72
CA THR A 108 11.96 6.28 1.03
C THR A 108 12.01 7.68 0.45
N LYS A 109 10.92 8.44 0.54
CA LYS A 109 10.77 9.76 -0.09
C LYS A 109 10.95 9.75 -1.61
N THR A 110 10.80 8.59 -2.28
CA THR A 110 10.78 8.53 -3.75
C THR A 110 9.48 9.13 -4.32
N PRO A 111 9.49 9.69 -5.54
CA PRO A 111 8.28 10.16 -6.18
C PRO A 111 7.33 8.98 -6.51
N ALA A 112 6.02 9.20 -6.35
CA ALA A 112 4.99 8.19 -6.60
C ALA A 112 4.63 8.09 -8.09
N ARG A 113 5.60 7.70 -8.93
CA ARG A 113 5.36 7.41 -10.35
C ARG A 113 4.70 6.04 -10.48
N LEU A 114 3.82 5.87 -11.47
CA LEU A 114 3.11 4.60 -11.71
C LEU A 114 4.07 3.41 -11.84
N SER A 115 5.16 3.57 -12.60
CA SER A 115 6.19 2.55 -12.77
C SER A 115 6.84 2.15 -11.44
N THR A 116 7.16 3.13 -10.59
CA THR A 116 7.72 2.89 -9.25
C THR A 116 6.72 2.17 -8.36
N LEU A 117 5.44 2.58 -8.37
CA LEU A 117 4.39 1.93 -7.57
C LEU A 117 4.22 0.46 -7.96
N LEU A 118 4.06 0.17 -9.25
CA LEU A 118 3.88 -1.19 -9.76
C LEU A 118 5.13 -2.06 -9.55
N HIS A 119 6.32 -1.52 -9.82
CA HIS A 119 7.58 -2.26 -9.65
C HIS A 119 7.82 -2.62 -8.18
N GLN A 120 7.70 -1.64 -7.28
CA GLN A 120 7.87 -1.89 -5.84
C GLN A 120 6.74 -2.76 -5.29
N GLY A 121 5.54 -2.61 -5.82
CA GLY A 121 4.40 -3.47 -5.53
C GLY A 121 4.65 -4.93 -5.87
N LEU A 122 5.16 -5.20 -7.07
CA LEU A 122 5.51 -6.55 -7.53
C LEU A 122 6.59 -7.19 -6.66
N LEU A 123 7.63 -6.43 -6.28
CA LEU A 123 8.70 -6.90 -5.40
C LEU A 123 8.18 -7.33 -4.02
N HIS A 124 7.19 -6.61 -3.49
CA HIS A 124 6.61 -6.85 -2.17
C HIS A 124 5.33 -7.70 -2.21
N PHE A 125 4.85 -8.07 -3.40
CA PHE A 125 3.56 -8.72 -3.64
C PHE A 125 3.34 -9.94 -2.73
N TRP A 126 4.23 -10.94 -2.85
CA TRP A 126 4.11 -12.18 -2.08
C TRP A 126 4.20 -11.98 -0.57
N ARG A 127 4.91 -10.93 -0.14
CA ARG A 127 5.01 -10.58 1.26
C ARG A 127 3.67 -10.04 1.77
N PHE A 128 3.06 -9.14 1.00
CA PHE A 128 1.76 -8.57 1.29
C PHE A 128 0.66 -9.65 1.31
N VAL A 129 0.64 -10.53 0.31
CA VAL A 129 -0.29 -11.67 0.26
C VAL A 129 -0.20 -12.51 1.54
N ARG A 130 1.01 -12.85 2.01
CA ARG A 130 1.20 -13.61 3.25
C ARG A 130 0.69 -12.87 4.49
N ILE A 131 0.91 -11.55 4.56
CA ILE A 131 0.42 -10.72 5.67
C ILE A 131 -1.10 -10.68 5.63
N THR A 132 -1.71 -10.46 4.46
CA THR A 132 -3.16 -10.37 4.34
C THR A 132 -3.84 -11.69 4.66
N LEU A 133 -3.29 -12.83 4.25
CA LEU A 133 -3.80 -14.14 4.67
C LEU A 133 -3.72 -14.31 6.19
N LEU A 134 -2.62 -13.90 6.81
CA LEU A 134 -2.47 -13.91 8.27
C LEU A 134 -3.47 -12.96 8.95
N THR A 135 -3.67 -11.76 8.39
CA THR A 135 -4.64 -10.77 8.86
C THR A 135 -6.05 -11.34 8.83
N VAL A 136 -6.46 -11.94 7.70
CA VAL A 136 -7.78 -12.55 7.54
C VAL A 136 -7.96 -13.70 8.53
N LEU A 137 -6.97 -14.59 8.66
CA LEU A 137 -7.02 -15.71 9.60
C LEU A 137 -7.19 -15.24 11.05
N ILE A 138 -6.35 -14.31 11.51
CA ILE A 138 -6.40 -13.80 12.89
C ILE A 138 -7.67 -12.97 13.12
N SER A 139 -8.08 -12.17 12.15
CA SER A 139 -9.30 -11.36 12.26
C SER A 139 -10.54 -12.25 12.31
N ALA A 140 -10.60 -13.32 11.51
CA ALA A 140 -11.68 -14.30 11.56
C ALA A 140 -11.73 -15.04 12.90
N LEU A 141 -10.57 -15.41 13.45
CA LEU A 141 -10.48 -16.07 14.76
C LEU A 141 -11.00 -15.20 15.91
N ILE A 142 -10.78 -13.88 15.84
CA ILE A 142 -11.17 -12.94 16.90
C ILE A 142 -12.59 -12.39 16.68
N LEU A 143 -12.89 -11.91 15.46
CA LEU A 143 -14.18 -11.30 15.14
C LEU A 143 -15.29 -12.34 14.93
N GLY A 144 -14.97 -13.55 14.48
CA GLY A 144 -15.96 -14.62 14.26
C GLY A 144 -16.76 -14.95 15.52
N PRO A 145 -16.11 -15.31 16.64
CA PRO A 145 -16.80 -15.52 17.91
C PRO A 145 -17.56 -14.28 18.40
N LEU A 146 -17.01 -13.08 18.17
CA LEU A 146 -17.63 -11.83 18.62
C LEU A 146 -18.92 -11.52 17.85
N VAL A 147 -18.93 -11.76 16.54
CA VAL A 147 -20.14 -11.64 15.69
C VAL A 147 -21.16 -12.72 16.06
N PHE A 148 -20.73 -13.96 16.31
CA PHE A 148 -21.61 -15.02 16.78
C PHE A 148 -22.28 -14.66 18.12
N LEU A 149 -21.50 -14.16 19.08
CA LEU A 149 -21.99 -13.72 20.37
C LEU A 149 -22.96 -12.54 20.23
N GLN A 150 -22.69 -11.61 19.32
CA GLN A 150 -23.60 -10.51 19.01
C GLN A 150 -24.91 -10.99 18.39
N GLY A 151 -24.88 -12.06 17.57
CA GLY A 151 -26.11 -12.69 17.07
C GLY A 151 -26.96 -13.22 18.22
N LYS A 152 -26.34 -13.92 19.17
CA LYS A 152 -27.03 -14.41 20.39
C LYS A 152 -27.50 -13.29 21.31
N TRP A 153 -26.74 -12.21 21.42
CA TRP A 153 -27.14 -11.02 22.15
C TRP A 153 -28.35 -10.34 21.49
N ALA A 154 -28.35 -10.19 20.17
CA ALA A 154 -29.47 -9.62 19.43
C ALA A 154 -30.75 -10.46 19.58
N GLU A 155 -30.65 -11.80 19.47
CA GLU A 155 -31.77 -12.72 19.75
C GLU A 155 -32.30 -12.57 21.19
N HIS A 156 -31.40 -12.35 22.16
CA HIS A 156 -31.78 -12.15 23.55
C HIS A 156 -32.50 -10.81 23.76
N VAL A 157 -31.95 -9.73 23.20
CA VAL A 157 -32.52 -8.38 23.27
C VAL A 157 -33.91 -8.33 22.62
N ASP A 158 -34.09 -8.97 21.47
CA ASP A 158 -35.37 -9.02 20.75
C ASP A 158 -36.49 -9.69 21.58
N LYS A 159 -36.13 -10.69 22.40
CA LYS A 159 -37.08 -11.38 23.29
C LYS A 159 -37.45 -10.58 24.54
N HIS A 160 -36.58 -9.69 25.02
CA HIS A 160 -36.74 -9.04 26.33
C HIS A 160 -36.97 -7.53 26.26
N ALA A 161 -36.73 -6.90 25.11
CA ALA A 161 -36.86 -5.46 24.92
C ALA A 161 -37.49 -5.16 23.56
N VAL A 162 -38.30 -4.10 23.49
CA VAL A 162 -38.92 -3.62 22.25
C VAL A 162 -38.61 -2.13 22.05
N GLY A 163 -38.61 -1.69 20.79
CA GLY A 163 -38.48 -0.29 20.43
C GLY A 163 -37.07 0.28 20.62
N ARG A 164 -36.98 1.50 21.16
CA ARG A 164 -35.71 2.25 21.23
C ARG A 164 -34.64 1.57 22.08
N HIS A 165 -35.03 0.91 23.18
CA HIS A 165 -34.09 0.22 24.05
C HIS A 165 -33.45 -0.98 23.35
N ALA A 166 -34.24 -1.78 22.62
CA ALA A 166 -33.72 -2.90 21.84
C ALA A 166 -32.73 -2.45 20.76
N PHE A 167 -33.07 -1.36 20.07
CA PHE A 167 -32.19 -0.73 19.08
C PHE A 167 -30.86 -0.28 19.71
N LEU A 168 -30.89 0.46 20.82
CA LEU A 168 -29.67 0.93 21.49
C LEU A 168 -28.81 -0.23 22.02
N ALA A 169 -29.42 -1.25 22.63
CA ALA A 169 -28.69 -2.41 23.12
C ALA A 169 -28.01 -3.20 21.99
N THR A 170 -28.69 -3.30 20.84
CA THR A 170 -28.12 -3.92 19.63
C THR A 170 -26.99 -3.07 19.05
N LEU A 171 -27.17 -1.75 18.99
CA LEU A 171 -26.17 -0.80 18.50
C LEU A 171 -24.89 -0.84 19.34
N VAL A 172 -25.00 -0.92 20.67
CA VAL A 172 -23.84 -1.04 21.56
C VAL A 172 -22.98 -2.26 21.22
N GLY A 173 -23.61 -3.40 20.94
CA GLY A 173 -22.90 -4.60 20.51
C GLY A 173 -22.14 -4.43 19.19
N TYR A 174 -22.76 -3.76 18.20
CA TYR A 174 -22.07 -3.43 16.95
C TYR A 174 -20.94 -2.41 17.14
N VAL A 175 -21.12 -1.42 18.02
CA VAL A 175 -20.06 -0.46 18.39
C VAL A 175 -18.88 -1.20 19.01
N LEU A 176 -19.12 -2.16 19.92
CA LEU A 176 -18.05 -2.97 20.52
C LEU A 176 -17.28 -3.77 19.46
N ILE A 177 -17.99 -4.44 18.53
CA ILE A 177 -17.35 -5.14 17.41
C ILE A 177 -16.53 -4.18 16.56
N PHE A 178 -17.08 -3.01 16.23
CA PHE A 178 -16.38 -1.98 15.45
C PHE A 178 -15.10 -1.50 16.14
N LEU A 179 -15.12 -1.28 17.46
CA LEU A 179 -13.94 -0.88 18.23
C LEU A 179 -12.87 -1.97 18.19
N VAL A 180 -13.22 -3.24 18.41
CA VAL A 180 -12.27 -4.37 18.31
C VAL A 180 -11.70 -4.49 16.89
N ALA A 181 -12.57 -4.42 15.88
CA ALA A 181 -12.16 -4.46 14.48
C ALA A 181 -11.21 -3.30 14.13
N SER A 182 -11.45 -2.10 14.68
CA SER A 182 -10.58 -0.93 14.47
C SER A 182 -9.18 -1.14 15.04
N ILE A 183 -9.06 -1.76 16.22
CA ILE A 183 -7.76 -2.06 16.86
C ILE A 183 -7.01 -3.11 16.02
N LEU A 184 -7.68 -4.18 15.60
CA LEU A 184 -7.08 -5.19 14.73
C LEU A 184 -6.63 -4.58 13.40
N ARG A 185 -7.47 -3.72 12.80
CA ARG A 185 -7.15 -3.04 11.55
C ARG A 185 -5.92 -2.16 11.69
N LEU A 186 -5.87 -1.30 12.70
CA LEU A 186 -4.72 -0.45 12.99
C LEU A 186 -3.44 -1.28 13.23
N TYR A 187 -3.55 -2.40 13.96
CA TYR A 187 -2.42 -3.29 14.21
C TYR A 187 -1.85 -3.88 12.91
N PHE A 188 -2.70 -4.48 12.06
CA PHE A 188 -2.24 -5.07 10.81
C PHE A 188 -1.78 -4.04 9.80
N ASP A 189 -2.40 -2.87 9.80
CA ASP A 189 -1.95 -1.76 8.97
C ASP A 189 -0.53 -1.32 9.35
N LEU A 190 -0.21 -1.27 10.65
CA LEU A 190 1.13 -1.01 11.15
C LEU A 190 2.10 -2.15 10.82
N VAL A 191 1.67 -3.42 10.88
CA VAL A 191 2.47 -4.57 10.44
C VAL A 191 2.87 -4.42 8.98
N GLU A 192 1.94 -4.05 8.10
CA GLU A 192 2.23 -3.81 6.68
C GLU A 192 3.30 -2.74 6.49
N VAL A 193 3.21 -1.61 7.20
CA VAL A 193 4.24 -0.55 7.16
C VAL A 193 5.61 -1.09 7.58
N TYR A 194 5.69 -1.76 8.73
CA TYR A 194 6.94 -2.37 9.21
C TYR A 194 7.47 -3.46 8.28
N THR A 195 6.58 -4.10 7.53
CA THR A 195 7.01 -5.10 6.57
C THR A 195 7.72 -4.47 5.39
N VAL A 196 7.28 -3.32 4.89
CA VAL A 196 8.01 -2.59 3.85
C VAL A 196 9.37 -2.12 4.37
N GLN A 197 9.46 -1.64 5.62
CA GLN A 197 10.75 -1.23 6.22
C GLN A 197 11.75 -2.39 6.29
N LEU A 198 11.29 -3.58 6.71
CA LEU A 198 12.17 -4.75 6.75
C LEU A 198 12.58 -5.22 5.35
N GLY A 199 11.75 -4.97 4.33
CA GLY A 199 12.07 -5.29 2.92
C GLY A 199 13.22 -4.43 2.36
N GLN A 200 13.39 -3.22 2.88
CA GLN A 200 14.47 -2.30 2.49
C GLN A 200 15.84 -2.71 3.04
N HIS A 201 15.87 -3.51 4.12
CA HIS A 201 17.13 -3.96 4.69
C HIS A 201 17.64 -5.25 4.04
N LEU A 202 18.83 -5.13 3.47
CA LEU A 202 19.60 -6.25 2.96
C LEU A 202 20.26 -6.97 4.15
N ARG A 203 20.06 -8.28 4.25
CA ARG A 203 20.78 -9.11 5.21
C ARG A 203 22.28 -9.14 4.85
N HIS A 204 23.12 -9.56 5.78
CA HIS A 204 24.56 -9.80 5.55
C HIS A 204 24.84 -10.60 4.25
N ASN A 205 23.97 -11.53 3.89
CA ASN A 205 24.04 -12.32 2.65
C ASN A 205 23.53 -11.59 1.39
N ARG A 206 23.40 -10.25 1.41
CA ARG A 206 22.83 -9.40 0.33
C ARG A 206 21.42 -9.80 -0.16
N LYS A 207 20.70 -10.65 0.57
CA LYS A 207 19.31 -11.05 0.26
C LYS A 207 18.32 -10.30 1.16
N PRO A 208 17.17 -9.85 0.64
CA PRO A 208 16.14 -9.18 1.44
C PRO A 208 15.52 -10.16 2.47
N ASP A 209 15.26 -9.69 3.68
CA ASP A 209 14.68 -10.53 4.73
C ASP A 209 13.20 -10.83 4.44
N ARG A 210 12.91 -12.09 4.08
CA ARG A 210 11.56 -12.57 3.72
C ARG A 210 10.69 -12.95 4.93
N ARG A 211 11.19 -12.82 6.16
CA ARG A 211 10.51 -13.31 7.38
C ARG A 211 9.48 -12.31 7.89
N VAL A 212 8.22 -12.44 7.45
CA VAL A 212 7.08 -11.61 7.89
C VAL A 212 6.90 -11.58 9.40
N ARG A 213 7.12 -12.71 10.10
CA ARG A 213 6.93 -12.84 11.55
C ARG A 213 7.74 -11.82 12.37
N ARG A 214 8.89 -11.38 11.85
CA ARG A 214 9.76 -10.41 12.53
C ARG A 214 9.14 -9.02 12.63
N ALA A 215 8.17 -8.68 11.77
CA ALA A 215 7.48 -7.39 11.80
C ALA A 215 6.31 -7.33 12.80
N LEU A 216 5.77 -8.48 13.23
CA LEU A 216 4.62 -8.55 14.15
C LEU A 216 4.97 -8.00 15.53
N ALA A 217 6.04 -8.50 16.15
CA ALA A 217 6.41 -8.11 17.51
C ALA A 217 6.78 -6.62 17.65
N PRO A 218 7.55 -6.02 16.74
CA PRO A 218 7.79 -4.57 16.77
C PRO A 218 6.52 -3.76 16.56
N ALA A 219 5.66 -4.13 15.60
CA ALA A 219 4.38 -3.45 15.39
C ALA A 219 3.53 -3.46 16.67
N TRP A 220 3.45 -4.61 17.35
CA TRP A 220 2.70 -4.74 18.60
C TRP A 220 3.29 -3.88 19.73
N ARG A 221 4.62 -3.82 19.85
CA ARG A 221 5.30 -2.97 20.84
C ARG A 221 5.02 -1.50 20.58
N THR A 222 5.19 -1.05 19.33
CA THR A 222 4.94 0.35 18.94
C THR A 222 3.48 0.73 19.15
N LEU A 223 2.54 -0.15 18.78
CA LEU A 223 1.11 0.08 18.99
C LEU A 223 0.78 0.22 20.47
N ARG A 224 1.25 -0.69 21.33
CA ARG A 224 0.99 -0.59 22.78
C ARG A 224 1.59 0.66 23.40
N ALA A 225 2.81 1.02 23.04
CA ALA A 225 3.49 2.20 23.58
C ALA A 225 2.81 3.52 23.19
N ASN A 226 2.17 3.57 22.02
CA ASN A 226 1.55 4.78 21.47
C ASN A 226 0.03 4.63 21.30
N PHE A 227 -0.60 3.68 21.99
CA PHE A 227 -1.99 3.31 21.75
C PHE A 227 -2.95 4.48 21.93
N SER A 228 -2.78 5.22 23.04
CA SER A 228 -3.61 6.38 23.39
C SER A 228 -3.53 7.52 22.38
N GLN A 229 -2.44 7.61 21.59
CA GLN A 229 -2.28 8.62 20.56
C GLN A 229 -2.73 8.10 19.19
N ALA A 230 -2.29 6.89 18.80
CA ALA A 230 -2.52 6.35 17.46
C ALA A 230 -3.97 5.91 17.23
N TRP A 231 -4.59 5.26 18.22
CA TRP A 231 -5.93 4.73 18.09
C TRP A 231 -7.03 5.79 17.89
N PRO A 232 -7.12 6.87 18.68
CA PRO A 232 -8.14 7.90 18.45
C PRO A 232 -7.94 8.62 17.12
N ILE A 233 -6.70 8.84 16.67
CA ILE A 233 -6.43 9.41 15.33
C ILE A 233 -6.96 8.50 14.23
N PHE A 234 -6.67 7.19 14.33
CA PHE A 234 -7.15 6.20 13.38
C PHE A 234 -8.68 6.12 13.36
N LEU A 235 -9.30 6.08 14.54
CA LEU A 235 -10.74 6.02 14.71
C LEU A 235 -11.41 7.29 14.16
N PHE A 236 -10.87 8.47 14.48
CA PHE A 236 -11.34 9.74 13.92
C PHE A 236 -11.29 9.75 12.39
N LEU A 237 -10.18 9.35 11.78
CA LEU A 237 -10.05 9.29 10.32
C LEU A 237 -11.02 8.25 9.70
N THR A 238 -11.29 7.15 10.40
CA THR A 238 -12.24 6.13 9.95
C THR A 238 -13.66 6.68 9.96
N LEU A 239 -14.04 7.33 11.06
CA LEU A 239 -15.35 7.99 11.20
C LEU A 239 -15.49 9.13 10.20
N LEU A 240 -14.43 9.90 9.95
CA LEU A 240 -14.43 10.97 8.96
C LEU A 240 -14.70 10.42 7.56
N GLY A 241 -13.98 9.37 7.14
CA GLY A 241 -14.24 8.71 5.86
C GLY A 241 -15.66 8.16 5.75
N ALA A 242 -16.15 7.48 6.80
CA ALA A 242 -17.51 6.96 6.83
C ALA A 242 -18.57 8.07 6.78
N ALA A 243 -18.40 9.14 7.55
CA ALA A 243 -19.28 10.31 7.55
C ALA A 243 -19.32 10.96 6.17
N THR A 244 -18.18 11.09 5.49
CA THR A 244 -18.13 11.61 4.12
C THR A 244 -18.94 10.75 3.15
N VAL A 245 -18.83 9.42 3.22
CA VAL A 245 -19.62 8.51 2.39
C VAL A 245 -21.11 8.62 2.71
N ILE A 246 -21.48 8.62 3.99
CA ILE A 246 -22.90 8.72 4.40
C ILE A 246 -23.50 10.05 3.92
N LEU A 247 -22.79 11.17 4.10
CA LEU A 247 -23.27 12.48 3.67
C LEU A 247 -23.39 12.56 2.15
N THR A 248 -22.36 12.14 1.41
CA THR A 248 -22.40 12.16 -0.06
C THR A 248 -23.44 11.20 -0.63
N ALA A 249 -23.61 10.01 -0.06
CA ALA A 249 -24.66 9.07 -0.44
C ALA A 249 -26.06 9.63 -0.17
N ARG A 250 -26.28 10.21 1.02
CA ARG A 250 -27.56 10.84 1.38
C ARG A 250 -27.89 12.00 0.46
N THR A 251 -26.94 12.90 0.21
CA THR A 251 -27.16 14.03 -0.70
C THR A 251 -27.38 13.55 -2.13
N SER A 252 -26.66 12.50 -2.57
CA SER A 252 -26.87 11.87 -3.89
C SER A 252 -28.29 11.29 -4.00
N MET A 253 -28.79 10.64 -2.96
CA MET A 253 -30.16 10.11 -2.92
C MET A 253 -31.21 11.21 -3.02
N HIS A 254 -31.02 12.34 -2.33
CA HIS A 254 -31.93 13.49 -2.46
C HIS A 254 -31.87 14.13 -3.85
N MET A 255 -30.73 14.05 -4.54
CA MET A 255 -30.58 14.55 -5.91
C MET A 255 -31.14 13.61 -6.99
N LEU A 256 -31.30 12.30 -6.70
CA LEU A 256 -31.93 11.35 -7.63
C LEU A 256 -33.37 11.70 -7.99
N ALA A 257 -34.06 12.48 -7.13
CA ALA A 257 -35.40 12.99 -7.44
C ALA A 257 -35.39 14.03 -8.58
N GLN A 258 -34.22 14.58 -8.95
CA GLN A 258 -34.07 15.49 -10.06
C GLN A 258 -33.62 14.73 -11.32
N PRO A 259 -34.06 15.12 -12.52
CA PRO A 259 -33.67 14.47 -13.79
C PRO A 259 -32.17 14.62 -14.14
N ARG A 260 -31.35 15.19 -13.25
CA ARG A 260 -29.93 15.46 -13.45
C ARG A 260 -29.11 14.32 -12.84
N VAL A 261 -28.78 13.32 -13.65
CA VAL A 261 -27.97 12.17 -13.23
C VAL A 261 -26.50 12.55 -12.96
N TRP A 262 -25.97 13.52 -13.72
CA TRP A 262 -24.55 13.87 -13.67
C TRP A 262 -24.07 14.40 -12.30
N PRO A 263 -24.76 15.37 -11.65
CA PRO A 263 -24.38 15.82 -10.30
C PRO A 263 -24.33 14.70 -9.27
N THR A 264 -25.27 13.76 -9.33
CA THR A 264 -25.32 12.59 -8.44
C THR A 264 -24.09 11.70 -8.61
N VAL A 265 -23.68 11.45 -9.86
CA VAL A 265 -22.47 10.68 -10.18
C VAL A 265 -21.23 11.41 -9.66
N VAL A 266 -21.09 12.71 -9.93
CA VAL A 266 -19.94 13.51 -9.47
C VAL A 266 -19.86 13.52 -7.95
N LEU A 267 -20.99 13.64 -7.25
CA LEU A 267 -21.03 13.68 -5.79
C LEU A 267 -20.68 12.31 -5.18
N ALA A 268 -21.18 11.22 -5.76
CA ALA A 268 -20.81 9.87 -5.35
C ALA A 268 -19.31 9.61 -5.56
N GLN A 269 -18.76 10.02 -6.71
CA GLN A 269 -17.33 9.91 -7.01
C GLN A 269 -16.47 10.75 -6.06
N LEU A 270 -16.90 11.97 -5.72
CA LEU A 270 -16.24 12.80 -4.71
C LEU A 270 -16.25 12.13 -3.34
N GLY A 271 -17.38 11.52 -2.94
CA GLY A 271 -17.48 10.76 -1.69
C GLY A 271 -16.50 9.59 -1.62
N LEU A 272 -16.42 8.80 -2.69
CA LEU A 272 -15.46 7.69 -2.82
C LEU A 272 -14.01 8.17 -2.85
N PHE A 273 -13.73 9.28 -3.54
CA PHE A 273 -12.41 9.89 -3.56
C PHE A 273 -11.98 10.32 -2.15
N LEU A 274 -12.85 10.99 -1.40
CA LEU A 274 -12.56 11.43 -0.03
C LEU A 274 -12.42 10.25 0.94
N LEU A 275 -13.21 9.19 0.78
CA LEU A 275 -13.01 7.93 1.51
C LEU A 275 -11.62 7.34 1.23
N LEU A 276 -11.21 7.30 -0.04
CA LEU A 276 -9.88 6.81 -0.41
C LEU A 276 -8.78 7.70 0.15
N PHE A 277 -8.95 9.03 0.06
CA PHE A 277 -8.00 9.99 0.59
C PHE A 277 -7.81 9.84 2.10
N THR A 278 -8.90 9.75 2.87
CA THR A 278 -8.83 9.51 4.33
C THR A 278 -8.16 8.18 4.64
N ARG A 279 -8.38 7.14 3.83
CA ARG A 279 -7.68 5.87 3.96
C ARG A 279 -6.17 5.98 3.72
N PHE A 280 -5.75 6.73 2.71
CA PHE A 280 -4.32 7.00 2.46
C PHE A 280 -3.69 7.88 3.54
N TRP A 281 -4.47 8.79 4.12
CA TRP A 281 -4.06 9.60 5.26
C TRP A 281 -3.82 8.73 6.50
N GLN A 282 -4.70 7.75 6.78
CA GLN A 282 -4.45 6.76 7.84
C GLN A 282 -3.12 6.05 7.63
N ARG A 283 -2.85 5.57 6.41
CA ARG A 283 -1.56 4.94 6.07
C ARG A 283 -0.37 5.87 6.22
N GLY A 284 -0.54 7.15 5.88
CA GLY A 284 0.46 8.18 6.12
C GLY A 284 0.76 8.37 7.61
N ALA A 285 -0.28 8.40 8.46
CA ALA A 285 -0.15 8.53 9.90
C ALA A 285 0.55 7.32 10.54
N GLU A 286 0.20 6.10 10.13
CA GLU A 286 0.89 4.87 10.55
C GLU A 286 2.35 4.84 10.10
N THR A 287 2.63 5.30 8.88
CA THR A 287 3.99 5.42 8.37
C THR A 287 4.79 6.44 9.16
N SER A 288 4.19 7.57 9.52
CA SER A 288 4.79 8.54 10.43
C SER A 288 5.13 7.91 11.78
N LEU A 289 4.21 7.14 12.37
CA LEU A 289 4.44 6.45 13.64
C LEU A 289 5.59 5.44 13.54
N ALA A 290 5.66 4.67 12.45
CA ALA A 290 6.72 3.71 12.21
C ALA A 290 8.08 4.36 11.91
N LEU A 291 8.11 5.54 11.29
CA LEU A 291 9.34 6.32 11.09
C LEU A 291 9.86 6.93 12.38
N GLN A 292 8.98 7.25 13.34
CA GLN A 292 9.38 7.70 14.68
C GLN A 292 9.89 6.54 15.56
N ASN A 293 9.51 5.29 15.24
CA ASN A 293 9.91 4.09 15.96
C ASN A 293 10.55 3.06 14.99
N PRO A 294 11.69 3.38 14.36
CA PRO A 294 12.28 2.53 13.34
C PRO A 294 12.79 1.21 13.93
N LEU A 295 12.66 0.11 13.17
CA LEU A 295 13.13 -1.22 13.57
C LEU A 295 14.65 -1.26 13.78
N PHE A 296 15.36 -0.48 12.97
CA PHE A 296 16.80 -0.40 12.96
C PHE A 296 17.14 1.07 13.08
N HIS A 297 17.97 1.42 14.04
CA HIS A 297 18.54 2.75 14.08
C HIS A 297 19.43 2.86 12.85
N PRO A 298 19.38 3.96 12.07
CA PRO A 298 20.33 4.15 11.00
C PRO A 298 21.71 4.03 11.62
N ALA A 299 22.44 2.97 11.25
CA ALA A 299 23.86 2.94 11.55
C ALA A 299 24.41 4.20 10.89
N THR A 300 24.85 5.16 11.70
CA THR A 300 25.78 6.19 11.26
C THR A 300 27.04 5.47 10.82
N LEU A 301 27.02 4.90 9.61
CA LEU A 301 28.24 4.61 8.92
C LEU A 301 28.92 5.97 8.79
N PRO A 302 30.16 6.16 9.30
CA PRO A 302 30.91 7.35 8.99
C PRO A 302 30.92 7.43 7.47
N ILE A 303 30.33 8.50 6.94
CA ILE A 303 30.51 8.88 5.55
C ILE A 303 32.01 9.14 5.47
N VAL A 304 32.78 8.11 5.13
CA VAL A 304 34.10 8.33 4.56
C VAL A 304 33.75 9.04 3.26
N PRO A 305 34.06 10.35 3.11
CA PRO A 305 33.90 10.97 1.82
C PRO A 305 34.70 10.09 0.88
N VAL A 306 34.02 9.51 -0.11
CA VAL A 306 34.71 9.02 -1.29
C VAL A 306 35.30 10.29 -1.88
N VAL A 307 36.52 10.63 -1.43
CA VAL A 307 37.45 11.46 -2.17
C VAL A 307 37.54 10.70 -3.48
N GLY A 308 36.74 11.14 -4.45
CA GLY A 308 36.93 10.73 -5.81
C GLY A 308 38.41 10.95 -6.05
N LYS A 309 39.12 9.88 -6.41
CA LYS A 309 40.27 10.02 -7.28
C LYS A 309 39.73 10.64 -8.56
N VAL A 310 39.51 11.96 -8.53
CA VAL A 310 39.70 12.79 -9.69
C VAL A 310 41.17 12.59 -9.96
N ASN A 311 41.51 11.71 -10.91
CA ASN A 311 42.78 11.80 -11.59
C ASN A 311 42.83 13.22 -12.15
N PRO A 312 43.65 14.14 -11.62
CA PRO A 312 44.01 15.29 -12.40
C PRO A 312 44.83 14.68 -13.53
N ILE A 313 44.34 14.76 -14.75
CA ILE A 313 45.18 14.68 -15.93
C ILE A 313 46.22 15.78 -15.69
N ALA A 314 47.38 15.38 -15.18
CA ALA A 314 48.51 16.25 -14.99
C ALA A 314 48.96 16.68 -16.40
N PRO A 315 49.02 17.97 -16.71
CA PRO A 315 49.68 18.41 -17.92
C PRO A 315 51.14 17.97 -17.86
N LEU A 316 51.57 17.27 -18.93
CA LEU A 316 52.95 16.90 -19.21
C LEU A 316 53.87 18.11 -19.02
N HIS A 317 54.61 18.16 -17.93
CA HIS A 317 55.78 19.03 -17.80
C HIS A 317 57.00 18.31 -18.39
N PRO A 318 57.76 18.95 -19.30
CA PRO A 318 58.98 18.39 -19.83
C PRO A 318 60.15 18.57 -18.85
N SER A 319 60.95 17.50 -18.74
CA SER A 319 62.40 17.52 -18.53
C SER A 319 62.94 18.07 -17.21
N GLN A 320 63.22 17.18 -16.25
CA GLN A 320 64.29 17.40 -15.27
C GLN A 320 65.49 16.48 -15.55
N PRO A 321 66.72 17.01 -15.58
CA PRO A 321 67.93 16.22 -15.76
C PRO A 321 68.36 15.53 -14.47
N ILE A 322 68.83 14.30 -14.64
CA ILE A 322 69.44 13.41 -13.66
C ILE A 322 70.77 14.02 -13.15
N PRO A 323 71.05 13.97 -11.84
CA PRO A 323 72.42 13.82 -11.36
C PRO A 323 72.64 12.48 -10.63
N SER A 324 73.83 11.95 -10.94
CA SER A 324 74.48 10.69 -10.61
C SER A 324 74.69 10.39 -9.10
N PRO A 325 75.16 9.17 -8.75
CA PRO A 325 75.04 8.58 -7.41
C PRO A 325 76.28 8.83 -6.53
N THR A 326 76.10 8.78 -5.22
CA THR A 326 77.18 8.67 -4.22
C THR A 326 76.68 7.96 -2.95
N PRO A 327 77.58 7.41 -2.11
CA PRO A 327 77.44 6.06 -1.56
C PRO A 327 77.10 6.06 -0.06
N ILE A 328 76.74 4.86 0.39
CA ILE A 328 76.47 4.42 1.76
C ILE A 328 77.69 4.68 2.68
N PRO A 329 77.51 5.01 3.97
CA PRO A 329 77.73 3.96 4.99
C PRO A 329 76.72 3.96 6.17
N THR A 330 76.25 2.74 6.46
CA THR A 330 76.22 2.05 7.77
C THR A 330 75.73 2.80 9.03
N HIS A 331 74.61 2.32 9.60
CA HIS A 331 74.54 2.01 11.04
C HIS A 331 73.43 0.98 11.33
N GLU A 332 73.83 -0.05 12.10
CA GLU A 332 73.02 -1.14 12.66
C GLU A 332 71.89 -0.63 13.57
N THR A 333 70.83 -1.43 13.76
CA THR A 333 70.43 -1.98 15.08
C THR A 333 69.04 -2.68 15.04
N ARG A 334 69.06 -4.00 15.30
CA ARG A 334 68.08 -4.89 15.97
C ARG A 334 66.57 -4.87 15.61
N GLN A 335 66.14 -6.00 15.03
CA GLN A 335 64.91 -6.78 15.36
C GLN A 335 64.89 -7.22 16.84
N PRO A 336 63.75 -7.63 17.47
CA PRO A 336 62.60 -8.42 16.95
C PRO A 336 61.22 -7.81 17.36
N SER A 337 60.01 -8.26 17.02
CA SER A 337 59.43 -9.56 16.62
C SER A 337 58.03 -9.28 16.04
N GLN A 338 57.59 -10.10 15.08
CA GLN A 338 56.26 -10.09 14.44
C GLN A 338 55.10 -10.39 15.40
N PRO A 339 53.85 -10.08 15.00
CA PRO A 339 52.97 -11.19 14.62
C PRO A 339 52.12 -10.96 13.35
N LEU A 340 52.01 -12.06 12.59
CA LEU A 340 51.01 -12.46 11.58
C LEU A 340 50.62 -11.44 10.50
N ALA A 341 51.34 -11.52 9.37
CA ALA A 341 50.82 -11.15 8.07
C ALA A 341 49.65 -12.08 7.70
N GLN A 342 48.46 -11.53 7.59
CA GLN A 342 47.35 -12.17 6.91
C GLN A 342 47.70 -12.29 5.42
N THR A 343 47.73 -13.52 4.95
CA THR A 343 47.78 -13.90 3.54
C THR A 343 46.63 -13.21 2.81
N LEU A 344 46.94 -12.12 2.10
CA LEU A 344 46.04 -11.53 1.13
C LEU A 344 45.94 -12.49 -0.04
N ASP A 345 44.77 -13.08 -0.23
CA ASP A 345 44.45 -13.82 -1.45
C ASP A 345 44.70 -12.92 -2.68
N PRO A 346 45.39 -13.43 -3.71
CA PRO A 346 45.60 -12.68 -4.93
C PRO A 346 44.26 -12.35 -5.58
N ILE A 347 44.03 -11.06 -5.83
CA ILE A 347 42.91 -10.55 -6.61
C ILE A 347 42.91 -11.31 -7.96
N PRO A 348 41.83 -12.03 -8.33
CA PRO A 348 41.74 -12.65 -9.63
C PRO A 348 41.87 -11.57 -10.71
N ASN A 349 42.74 -11.84 -11.69
CA ASN A 349 42.91 -10.97 -12.86
C ASN A 349 41.54 -10.62 -13.46
N PRO A 350 41.27 -9.33 -13.75
CA PRO A 350 40.03 -8.96 -14.42
C PRO A 350 39.96 -9.69 -15.76
N GLU A 351 38.84 -10.36 -16.01
CA GLU A 351 38.57 -11.03 -17.28
C GLU A 351 38.72 -10.01 -18.42
N PRO A 352 39.30 -10.43 -19.57
CA PRO A 352 39.42 -9.57 -20.74
C PRO A 352 38.05 -9.07 -21.18
N PRO A 353 37.94 -7.83 -21.68
CA PRO A 353 36.69 -7.27 -22.14
C PRO A 353 36.07 -8.19 -23.21
N SER A 354 34.82 -8.59 -22.98
CA SER A 354 34.05 -9.37 -23.94
C SER A 354 34.08 -8.67 -25.30
N PRO A 355 34.32 -9.39 -26.41
CA PRO A 355 34.32 -8.81 -27.74
C PRO A 355 32.97 -8.12 -27.96
N SER A 356 33.02 -6.84 -28.33
CA SER A 356 31.85 -6.07 -28.71
C SER A 356 31.16 -6.81 -29.86
N LEU A 357 29.92 -7.24 -29.63
CA LEU A 357 29.04 -7.69 -30.68
C LEU A 357 28.91 -6.58 -31.72
N ASP A 358 29.18 -6.91 -32.98
CA ASP A 358 29.03 -6.01 -34.10
C ASP A 358 27.61 -5.41 -34.10
N GLU A 359 27.55 -4.11 -34.34
CA GLU A 359 26.32 -3.33 -34.39
C GLU A 359 25.34 -3.99 -35.38
N PRO A 360 24.06 -4.20 -35.00
CA PRO A 360 23.10 -4.84 -35.88
C PRO A 360 22.88 -3.99 -37.13
N ASP A 361 23.10 -4.62 -38.28
CA ASP A 361 22.97 -4.04 -39.61
C ASP A 361 21.60 -3.33 -39.78
N PRO A 362 21.57 -2.01 -40.05
CA PRO A 362 20.33 -1.23 -40.15
C PRO A 362 19.44 -1.59 -41.37
N GLY A 363 19.81 -2.57 -42.19
CA GLY A 363 19.10 -2.90 -43.44
C GLY A 363 17.93 -3.90 -43.37
N VAL A 364 17.65 -4.55 -42.23
CA VAL A 364 16.81 -5.79 -42.26
C VAL A 364 15.31 -5.58 -41.97
N PHE A 365 14.85 -4.39 -41.59
CA PHE A 365 13.44 -4.18 -41.21
C PHE A 365 12.71 -3.10 -42.02
N HIS A 366 12.62 -3.31 -43.34
CA HIS A 366 11.66 -2.59 -44.18
C HIS A 366 10.78 -3.59 -44.95
N HIS A 367 9.76 -4.11 -44.27
CA HIS A 367 8.60 -4.69 -44.95
C HIS A 367 7.41 -3.77 -44.73
N ASP A 368 7.10 -3.01 -45.77
CA ASP A 368 5.93 -2.14 -45.88
C ASP A 368 4.69 -3.01 -46.17
N PRO A 369 3.67 -3.06 -45.29
CA PRO A 369 2.44 -3.76 -45.59
C PRO A 369 1.59 -2.96 -46.57
N THR A 370 1.46 -3.54 -47.75
CA THR A 370 0.64 -3.15 -48.90
C THR A 370 -0.76 -2.62 -48.57
N LYS A 371 -1.09 -1.48 -49.21
CA LYS A 371 -2.42 -0.87 -49.36
C LYS A 371 -3.42 -1.83 -50.05
N PRO A 372 -4.69 -1.90 -49.63
CA PRO A 372 -5.73 -2.63 -50.36
C PRO A 372 -6.23 -1.82 -51.59
N PRO A 373 -6.69 -2.50 -52.66
CA PRO A 373 -7.22 -1.87 -53.86
C PRO A 373 -8.66 -1.36 -53.67
N GLN A 374 -9.01 -0.40 -54.52
CA GLN A 374 -10.27 0.36 -54.54
C GLN A 374 -11.49 -0.45 -54.93
#